data_AF-Q1M9Q8-F1
#
_entry.id   AF-Q1M9Q8-F1
#
_cell.length_a   1.000
_cell.length_b   1.000
_cell.length_c   1.000
_cell.angle_alpha   90.00
_cell.angle_beta   90.00
_cell.angle_gamma   90.00
#
_symmetry.space_group_name_H-M   'P 1'
#
loop_
_entity.id
_entity.type
_entity.pdbx_description
1 polymer ?
#
loop_
_entity_poly.entity_id
_entity_poly.type
_entity_poly.pdbx_seq_one_letter_code
_entity_poly.pdbx_strand_id
1 'polypeptide(L)' 'MTKLLEHAVDTVRALPPAMQDDLARLLLQLIGEEQPVIQLNPEEAASFAESRAQASRREFANNDQVRAVWAKHSL' A
#
# COMPACT_ATOMS: atom_id res chain seq x y z
N MET A 1 18.50 -21.22 -13.87
CA MET A 1 17.12 -20.71 -14.11
C MET A 1 16.63 -21.23 -15.45
N THR A 2 15.34 -21.16 -15.76
CA THR A 2 14.88 -21.42 -17.14
C THR A 2 15.39 -20.31 -18.06
N LYS A 3 15.58 -20.60 -19.35
CA LYS A 3 16.05 -19.58 -20.32
C LYS A 3 15.16 -18.34 -20.34
N LEU A 4 13.84 -18.53 -20.17
CA LEU A 4 12.89 -17.43 -20.12
C LEU A 4 13.06 -16.58 -18.86
N LEU A 5 13.25 -17.21 -17.69
CA LEU A 5 13.42 -16.50 -16.43
C LEU A 5 14.77 -15.76 -16.36
N GLU A 6 15.82 -16.34 -16.94
CA GLU A 6 17.14 -15.71 -17.06
C GLU A 6 17.07 -14.42 -17.89
N HIS A 7 16.45 -14.49 -19.08
CA HIS A 7 16.22 -13.31 -19.93
C HIS A 7 15.37 -12.24 -19.22
N ALA A 8 14.36 -12.64 -18.45
CA ALA A 8 13.54 -11.71 -17.68
C ALA A 8 14.37 -10.98 -16.62
N VAL A 9 15.22 -11.69 -15.86
CA VAL A 9 16.10 -11.09 -14.86
C VAL A 9 17.13 -10.15 -15.48
N ASP A 10 17.72 -10.52 -16.61
CA ASP A 10 18.67 -9.64 -17.31
C ASP A 10 18.00 -8.37 -17.82
N THR A 11 16.76 -8.47 -18.29
CA THR A 11 15.95 -7.30 -18.69
C THR A 11 15.67 -6.38 -17.50
N VAL A 12 15.25 -6.95 -16.36
CA VAL A 12 14.96 -6.18 -15.13
C VAL A 12 16.22 -5.49 -14.59
N ARG A 13 17.38 -6.15 -14.66
CA ARG A 13 18.65 -5.61 -14.17
C ARG A 13 19.06 -4.28 -14.84
N ALA A 14 18.58 -4.01 -16.05
CA ALA A 14 18.84 -2.76 -16.78
C ALA A 14 17.92 -1.59 -16.37
N LEU A 15 16.88 -1.84 -15.56
CA LEU A 15 15.91 -0.82 -15.14
C LEU A 15 16.42 0.01 -13.95
N PRO A 16 15.84 1.19 -13.68
CA PRO A 16 16.11 1.94 -12.45
C PRO A 16 15.78 1.12 -11.18
N PRO A 17 16.51 1.30 -10.06
CA PRO A 17 16.32 0.49 -8.84
C PRO A 17 14.87 0.42 -8.35
N ALA A 18 14.15 1.56 -8.33
CA ALA A 18 12.76 1.60 -7.91
C ALA A 18 11.85 0.67 -8.74
N MET A 19 12.08 0.61 -10.05
CA MET A 19 11.29 -0.23 -10.96
C MET A 19 11.68 -1.71 -10.84
N GLN A 20 12.94 -2.00 -10.50
CA GLN A 20 13.36 -3.36 -10.15
C GLN A 20 12.62 -3.86 -8.92
N ASP A 21 12.53 -3.03 -7.87
CA ASP A 21 11.83 -3.37 -6.64
C ASP A 21 10.32 -3.56 -6.85
N ASP A 22 9.70 -2.73 -7.68
CA ASP A 22 8.27 -2.86 -8.03
C ASP A 22 7.98 -4.20 -8.71
N LEU A 23 8.81 -4.59 -9.68
CA LEU A 23 8.69 -5.88 -10.37
C LEU A 23 9.00 -7.07 -9.46
N ALA A 24 9.98 -6.92 -8.56
CA ALA A 24 10.29 -7.93 -7.55
C ALA A 24 9.10 -8.15 -6.61
N ARG A 25 8.46 -7.08 -6.12
CA ARG A 25 7.26 -7.17 -5.26
C ARG A 25 6.10 -7.89 -5.95
N LEU A 26 5.86 -7.64 -7.24
CA LEU A 26 4.83 -8.33 -8.01
C LEU A 26 5.13 -9.83 -8.16
N LEU A 27 6.39 -10.19 -8.44
CA LEU A 27 6.82 -11.58 -8.54
C LEU A 27 6.69 -12.32 -7.21
N LEU A 28 7.10 -11.70 -6.11
CA LEU A 28 6.99 -12.25 -4.75
C LEU A 28 5.52 -12.49 -4.35
N GLN A 29 4.63 -11.52 -4.64
CA GLN A 29 3.19 -11.69 -4.43
C GLN A 29 2.62 -12.86 -5.25
N LEU A 30 3.02 -13.00 -6.53
CA LEU A 30 2.54 -14.06 -7.40
C LEU A 30 2.93 -15.47 -6.90
N ILE A 31 4.10 -15.61 -6.29
CA ILE A 31 4.58 -16.89 -5.75
C ILE A 31 4.13 -17.16 -4.32
N GLY A 32 3.28 -16.30 -3.74
CA GLY A 32 2.78 -16.45 -2.38
C GLY A 32 3.81 -16.13 -1.30
N GLU A 33 4.94 -15.49 -1.64
CA GLU A 33 5.74 -14.76 -0.67
C GLU A 33 5.03 -13.44 -0.38
N GLU A 34 3.97 -13.54 0.43
CA GLU A 34 3.25 -12.36 0.92
C GLU A 34 4.28 -11.42 1.56
N GLN A 35 4.32 -10.17 1.05
CA GLN A 35 4.95 -9.11 1.80
C GLN A 35 4.35 -9.12 3.21
N PRO A 36 5.16 -9.00 4.27
CA PRO A 36 4.68 -9.14 5.62
C PRO A 36 3.50 -8.21 5.82
N VAL A 37 2.32 -8.80 6.05
CA VAL A 37 1.12 -8.04 6.39
C VAL A 37 1.48 -7.24 7.63
N ILE A 38 1.28 -5.91 7.58
CA ILE A 38 1.48 -5.07 8.76
C ILE A 38 0.47 -5.53 9.80
N GLN A 39 0.98 -6.20 10.84
CA GLN A 39 0.15 -6.68 11.92
C GLN A 39 -0.22 -5.49 12.81
N LEU A 40 -1.48 -5.08 12.73
CA LEU A 40 -2.01 -4.01 13.57
C LEU A 40 -1.94 -4.45 15.04
N ASN A 41 -1.49 -3.53 15.89
CA ASN A 41 -1.64 -3.70 17.33
C ASN A 41 -3.13 -3.55 17.73
N PRO A 42 -3.51 -3.94 18.97
CA PRO A 42 -4.91 -3.88 19.40
C PRO A 42 -5.54 -2.48 19.33
N GLU A 43 -4.76 -1.44 19.60
CA GLU A 43 -5.22 -0.04 19.56
C GLU A 43 -5.48 0.41 18.12
N GLU A 44 -4.55 0.13 17.20
CA GLU A 44 -4.71 0.40 15.77
C GLU A 44 -5.93 -0.33 15.21
N ALA A 45 -6.07 -1.62 15.52
CA ALA A 45 -7.22 -2.42 15.09
C ALA A 45 -8.55 -1.84 15.59
N ALA A 46 -8.60 -1.37 16.85
CA ALA A 46 -9.76 -0.71 17.44
C ALA A 46 -10.08 0.63 16.75
N SER A 47 -9.07 1.45 16.46
CA SER A 47 -9.23 2.71 15.72
C SER A 47 -9.87 2.49 14.35
N PHE A 48 -9.41 1.48 13.61
CA PHE A 48 -10.03 1.12 12.33
C PHE A 48 -11.45 0.55 12.48
N ALA A 49 -11.74 -0.17 13.56
CA ALA A 49 -13.09 -0.66 13.83
C ALA A 49 -14.08 0.49 14.05
N GLU A 50 -13.67 1.52 14.81
CA GLU A 50 -14.45 2.74 14.98
C GLU A 50 -14.66 3.48 13.65
N SER A 51 -13.58 3.71 12.91
CA SER A 51 -13.63 4.38 11.60
C SER A 51 -14.60 3.67 10.63
N ARG A 52 -14.58 2.33 10.56
CA ARG A 52 -15.51 1.55 9.74
C ARG A 52 -16.96 1.69 10.21
N ALA A 53 -17.19 1.76 11.51
CA ALA A 53 -18.52 1.97 12.07
C ALA A 53 -19.07 3.38 11.77
N GLN A 54 -18.22 4.41 11.80
CA GLN A 54 -18.58 5.76 11.36
C GLN A 54 -18.92 5.79 9.87
N ALA A 55 -18.11 5.10 9.04
CA ALA A 55 -18.34 5.00 7.60
C ALA A 55 -19.67 4.32 7.25
N SER A 56 -20.06 3.26 7.97
CA SER A 56 -21.36 2.60 7.76
C SER A 56 -22.55 3.51 8.10
N ARG A 57 -22.36 4.44 9.04
CA ARG A 57 -23.33 5.50 9.39
C ARG A 57 -23.21 6.75 8.52
N ARG A 58 -22.26 6.78 7.57
CA ARG A 58 -21.92 7.94 6.72
C ARG A 58 -21.50 9.19 7.52
N GLU A 59 -20.87 8.99 8.67
CA GLU A 59 -20.29 10.05 9.51
C GLU A 59 -18.94 10.52 8.95
N PHE A 60 -18.95 11.02 7.71
CA PHE A 60 -17.78 11.60 7.07
C PHE A 60 -17.68 13.09 7.35
N ALA A 61 -16.44 13.61 7.37
CA ALA A 61 -16.21 15.04 7.39
C ALA A 61 -16.84 15.69 6.13
N ASN A 62 -17.44 16.85 6.32
CA ASN A 62 -17.94 17.64 5.20
C ASN A 62 -16.79 18.41 4.51
N ASN A 63 -17.10 18.99 3.35
CA ASN A 63 -16.09 19.68 2.54
C ASN A 63 -15.41 20.85 3.27
N ASP A 64 -16.12 21.58 4.13
CA ASP A 64 -15.54 22.70 4.89
C ASP A 64 -14.55 22.19 5.94
N GLN A 65 -14.89 21.10 6.64
CA GLN A 65 -14.03 20.45 7.61
C GLN A 65 -12.76 19.90 6.94
N VAL A 66 -12.90 19.25 5.79
CA VAL A 66 -11.75 18.76 5.01
C VAL A 66 -10.84 19.90 4.57
N ARG A 67 -11.40 21.00 4.04
CA ARG A 67 -10.62 22.20 3.66
C ARG A 67 -9.87 22.80 4.84
N ALA A 68 -10.51 22.88 6.02
CA ALA A 68 -9.87 23.42 7.22
C ALA A 68 -8.66 22.57 7.64
N VAL A 69 -8.75 21.24 7.52
CA VAL A 69 -7.63 20.33 7.80
C VAL A 69 -6.51 20.52 6.78
N TRP A 70 -6.81 20.59 5.48
CA TRP A 70 -5.79 20.82 4.46
C TRP A 70 -5.06 22.16 4.64
N ALA A 71 -5.81 23.24 4.90
CA ALA A 71 -5.24 24.55 5.18
C ALA A 71 -4.30 24.53 6.40
N LYS A 72 -4.63 23.78 7.46
CA LYS A 72 -3.76 23.60 8.62
C LYS A 72 -2.43 22.92 8.26
N HIS A 73 -2.43 22.03 7.28
CA HIS A 73 -1.26 21.27 6.85
C HIS A 73 -0.57 21.83 5.59
N SER A 74 -1.01 22.99 5.09
CA SER A 74 -0.49 23.62 3.85
C SER A 74 -0.55 22.70 2.62
N LEU A 75 -1.62 21.89 2.53
CA LEU A 75 -1.93 20.99 1.42
C LEU A 75 -2.95 21.61 0.45
#